data_AF-A0A953WCJ8-F1
#
_entry.id   AF-A0A953WCJ8-F1
#
_cell.length_a   1.000
_cell.length_b   1.000
_cell.length_c   1.000
_cell.angle_alpha   90.00
_cell.angle_beta   90.00
_cell.angle_gamma   90.00
#
_symmetry.space_group_name_H-M   'P 1'
#
loop_
_entity.id
_entity.type
_entity.pdbx_description
1 polymer ?
#
loop_
_entity_poly.entity_id
_entity_poly.type
_entity_poly.pdbx_seq_one_letter_code
_entity_poly.pdbx_strand_id
1 'polypeptide(L)'
;TASSDERVAAIAEKSAKEAAYHLERSEDLVVRLGDGSVESRQIMQRALDVLWPFAGELTYADDLDDALAARGLAPELSDIKNLYDDYMARILPEATLTADNDAPIRKGGKAGLHSEEMGRILPELQFLQRAYRGAAW
;
A
#
# COMPACT_ATOMS: atom_id res chain seq x y z
N THR A 1 -2.19 1.93 -16.29
CA THR A 1 -2.09 1.13 -17.53
C THR A 1 -1.65 1.94 -18.74
N ALA A 2 -1.61 3.28 -18.68
CA ALA A 2 -1.23 4.14 -19.80
C ALA A 2 0.24 4.64 -19.74
N SER A 3 1.16 3.80 -19.26
CA SER A 3 2.59 4.15 -19.24
C SER A 3 3.12 4.29 -20.67
N SER A 4 4.06 5.21 -20.89
CA SER A 4 4.79 5.36 -22.15
C SER A 4 5.77 4.18 -22.41
N ASP A 5 6.08 3.39 -21.39
CA ASP A 5 6.80 2.11 -21.52
C ASP A 5 5.81 0.96 -21.68
N GLU A 6 5.87 0.27 -22.82
CA GLU A 6 4.95 -0.81 -23.17
C GLU A 6 4.99 -1.99 -22.17
N ARG A 7 6.16 -2.28 -21.60
CA ARG A 7 6.31 -3.38 -20.65
C ARG A 7 5.70 -3.03 -19.31
N VAL A 8 5.90 -1.80 -18.84
CA VAL A 8 5.23 -1.29 -17.62
C VAL A 8 3.72 -1.28 -17.81
N ALA A 9 3.24 -0.76 -18.94
CA ALA A 9 1.83 -0.75 -19.29
C ALA A 9 1.21 -2.16 -19.29
N ALA A 10 1.86 -3.13 -19.93
CA ALA A 10 1.40 -4.51 -20.01
C ALA A 10 1.38 -5.24 -18.65
N ILE A 11 2.36 -4.98 -17.78
CA ILE A 11 2.34 -5.52 -16.41
C ILE A 11 1.18 -4.91 -15.63
N ALA A 12 1.02 -3.58 -15.68
CA ALA A 12 -0.05 -2.88 -14.98
C ALA A 12 -1.44 -3.37 -15.44
N GLU A 13 -1.64 -3.65 -16.73
CA GLU A 13 -2.92 -4.14 -17.25
C GLU A 13 -3.27 -5.52 -16.69
N LYS A 14 -2.29 -6.41 -16.58
CA LYS A 14 -2.50 -7.74 -15.97
C LYS A 14 -2.79 -7.62 -14.48
N SER A 15 -1.99 -6.86 -13.75
CA SER A 15 -2.13 -6.69 -12.30
C SER A 15 -3.38 -5.92 -11.89
N ALA A 16 -3.92 -5.04 -12.75
CA ALA A 16 -5.09 -4.22 -12.42
C ALA A 16 -6.33 -5.06 -12.06
N LYS A 17 -6.55 -6.19 -12.76
CA LYS A 17 -7.68 -7.08 -12.47
C LYS A 17 -7.54 -7.78 -11.11
N GLU A 18 -6.33 -8.21 -10.79
CA GLU A 18 -6.02 -8.85 -9.51
C GLU A 18 -6.15 -7.84 -8.36
N ALA A 19 -5.59 -6.64 -8.54
CA ALA A 19 -5.68 -5.55 -7.57
C ALA A 19 -7.13 -5.13 -7.30
N ALA A 20 -7.98 -5.05 -8.33
CA ALA A 20 -9.40 -4.75 -8.17
C ALA A 20 -10.12 -5.79 -7.30
N TYR A 21 -9.82 -7.08 -7.50
CA TYR A 21 -10.37 -8.16 -6.69
C TYR A 21 -9.87 -8.12 -5.23
N HIS A 22 -8.58 -7.83 -5.03
CA HIS A 22 -8.03 -7.64 -3.69
C HIS A 22 -8.69 -6.46 -2.96
N LEU A 23 -8.91 -5.36 -3.66
CA LEU A 23 -9.58 -4.18 -3.11
C LEU A 23 -11.00 -4.51 -2.66
N GLU A 24 -11.82 -5.08 -3.54
CA GLU A 24 -13.20 -5.49 -3.24
C GLU A 24 -13.26 -6.40 -2.01
N ARG A 25 -12.40 -7.42 -1.96
CA ARG A 25 -12.38 -8.36 -0.84
C ARG A 25 -11.93 -7.72 0.47
N SER A 26 -10.94 -6.84 0.42
CA SER A 26 -10.42 -6.16 1.60
C SER A 26 -11.39 -5.09 2.13
N GLU A 27 -12.04 -4.33 1.25
CA GLU A 27 -13.09 -3.36 1.59
C GLU A 27 -14.23 -4.04 2.34
N ASP A 28 -14.76 -5.13 1.77
CA ASP A 28 -15.82 -5.93 2.38
C ASP A 28 -15.46 -6.41 3.80
N LEU A 29 -14.22 -6.84 4.03
CA LEU A 29 -13.76 -7.26 5.35
C LEU A 29 -13.61 -6.08 6.32
N VAL A 30 -13.07 -4.95 5.86
CA VAL A 30 -12.92 -3.74 6.68
C VAL A 30 -14.29 -3.24 7.13
N VAL A 31 -15.26 -3.15 6.22
CA VAL A 31 -16.63 -2.71 6.54
C VAL A 31 -17.31 -3.70 7.48
N ARG A 32 -17.31 -5.01 7.17
CA ARG A 32 -17.97 -6.01 8.03
C ARG A 32 -17.41 -6.08 9.44
N LEU A 33 -16.09 -5.92 9.61
CA LEU A 33 -15.47 -5.96 10.92
C LEU A 33 -15.62 -4.64 11.66
N GLY A 34 -15.53 -3.51 10.94
CA GLY A 34 -15.73 -2.17 11.50
C GLY A 34 -17.17 -1.95 11.95
N ASP A 35 -18.15 -2.16 11.08
CA ASP A 35 -19.58 -2.06 11.40
C ASP A 35 -20.16 -3.37 12.01
N GLY A 36 -19.26 -4.23 12.52
CA GLY A 36 -19.63 -5.47 13.19
C GLY A 36 -19.99 -5.27 14.66
N SER A 37 -19.51 -6.20 15.49
CA SER A 37 -19.67 -6.10 16.94
C SER A 37 -18.81 -4.98 17.52
N VAL A 38 -19.11 -4.56 18.76
CA VAL A 38 -18.27 -3.62 19.51
C VAL A 38 -16.81 -4.12 19.58
N GLU A 39 -16.62 -5.43 19.79
CA GLU A 39 -15.30 -6.03 19.87
C GLU A 39 -14.56 -5.98 18.52
N SER A 40 -15.20 -6.38 17.42
CA SER A 40 -14.56 -6.37 16.10
C SER A 40 -14.21 -4.95 15.66
N ARG A 41 -15.10 -3.99 15.94
CA ARG A 41 -14.86 -2.57 15.66
C ARG A 41 -13.65 -2.03 16.41
N GLN A 42 -13.54 -2.34 17.70
CA GLN A 42 -12.40 -1.92 18.50
C GLN A 42 -11.08 -2.53 18.01
N ILE A 43 -11.10 -3.79 17.55
CA ILE A 43 -9.94 -4.43 16.93
C ILE A 43 -9.54 -3.71 15.64
N MET A 44 -10.51 -3.44 14.76
CA MET A 44 -10.27 -2.74 13.49
C MET A 44 -9.79 -1.32 13.68
N GLN A 45 -10.37 -0.57 14.62
CA GLN A 45 -9.93 0.78 14.95
C GLN A 45 -8.48 0.77 15.43
N ARG A 46 -8.10 -0.14 16.34
CA ARG A 46 -6.70 -0.26 16.77
C ARG A 46 -5.76 -0.62 15.63
N ALA A 47 -6.18 -1.52 14.74
CA ALA A 47 -5.37 -1.88 13.57
C ALA A 47 -5.17 -0.67 12.65
N LEU A 48 -6.23 0.11 12.41
CA LEU A 48 -6.18 1.35 11.65
C LEU A 48 -5.22 2.35 12.33
N ASP A 49 -5.39 2.62 13.62
CA ASP A 49 -4.56 3.59 14.37
C ASP A 49 -3.06 3.25 14.28
N VAL A 50 -2.73 1.96 14.35
CA VAL A 50 -1.34 1.49 14.26
C VAL A 50 -0.77 1.64 12.84
N LEU A 51 -1.56 1.34 11.82
CA LEU A 51 -1.09 1.26 10.43
C LEU A 51 -1.21 2.59 9.67
N TRP A 52 -2.12 3.46 10.07
CA TRP A 52 -2.42 4.73 9.39
C TRP A 52 -1.19 5.60 9.12
N PRO A 53 -0.25 5.77 10.07
CA PRO A 53 0.96 6.57 9.84
C PRO A 53 1.81 6.09 8.64
N PHE A 54 1.77 4.80 8.31
CA PHE A 54 2.55 4.23 7.20
C PHE A 54 1.88 4.41 5.84
N ALA A 55 0.55 4.57 5.80
CA ALA A 55 -0.20 4.74 4.56
C ALA A 55 0.22 6.03 3.82
N GLY A 56 0.68 7.05 4.54
CA GLY A 56 1.13 8.31 3.95
C GLY A 56 2.34 8.18 3.00
N GLU A 57 3.20 7.16 3.15
CA GLU A 57 4.32 6.95 2.21
C GLU A 57 3.85 6.52 0.82
N LEU A 58 2.67 5.88 0.70
CA LEU A 58 2.13 5.39 -0.58
C LEU A 58 1.97 6.50 -1.63
N THR A 59 1.74 7.73 -1.19
CA THR A 59 1.50 8.88 -2.05
C THR A 59 2.47 10.02 -1.77
N TYR A 60 3.57 9.74 -1.06
CA TYR A 60 4.63 10.71 -0.80
C TYR A 60 5.63 10.66 -1.96
N ALA A 61 5.66 11.68 -2.81
CA ALA A 61 6.58 11.75 -3.95
C ALA A 61 8.01 12.08 -3.52
N ASP A 62 8.99 11.51 -4.23
CA ASP A 62 10.37 11.96 -4.26
C ASP A 62 10.82 12.34 -5.68
N ASP A 63 12.05 12.84 -5.82
CA ASP A 63 12.60 13.31 -7.10
C ASP A 63 12.54 12.24 -8.22
N LEU A 64 12.61 10.95 -7.87
CA LEU A 64 12.52 9.87 -8.85
C LEU A 64 11.08 9.69 -9.34
N ASP A 65 10.10 9.74 -8.44
CA ASP A 65 8.68 9.66 -8.81
C ASP A 65 8.31 10.79 -9.78
N ASP A 66 8.69 12.03 -9.44
CA ASP A 66 8.42 13.22 -10.27
C ASP A 66 9.10 13.09 -11.65
N ALA A 67 10.34 12.59 -11.69
CA ALA A 67 11.06 12.38 -12.94
C ALA A 67 10.44 11.27 -13.81
N LEU A 68 9.89 10.22 -13.20
CA LEU A 68 9.20 9.14 -13.92
C LEU A 68 7.84 9.62 -14.46
N ALA A 69 7.09 10.38 -13.67
CA ALA A 69 5.81 10.93 -14.06
C ALA A 69 5.94 11.94 -15.20
N ALA A 70 6.92 12.84 -15.14
CA ALA A 70 7.25 13.78 -16.23
C ALA A 70 7.60 13.09 -17.56
N ARG A 71 8.06 11.83 -17.51
CA ARG A 71 8.36 11.00 -18.69
C ARG A 71 7.18 10.13 -19.14
N GLY A 72 6.04 10.21 -18.45
CA GLY A 72 4.87 9.38 -18.68
C GLY A 72 5.08 7.91 -18.29
N LEU A 73 6.10 7.60 -17.48
CA LEU A 73 6.42 6.21 -17.10
C LEU A 73 5.61 5.74 -15.89
N ALA A 74 5.33 6.66 -14.96
CA ALA A 74 4.54 6.46 -13.75
C ALA A 74 3.40 7.51 -13.68
N PRO A 75 2.33 7.28 -12.91
CA PRO A 75 1.37 8.34 -12.60
C PRO A 75 1.98 9.38 -11.66
N GLU A 76 1.45 10.60 -11.70
CA GLU A 76 1.71 11.61 -10.66
C GLU A 76 1.13 11.14 -9.33
N LEU A 77 1.96 11.08 -8.27
CA LEU A 77 1.49 10.58 -6.97
C LEU A 77 0.49 11.51 -6.29
N SER A 78 0.44 12.80 -6.67
CA SER A 78 -0.63 13.71 -6.23
C SER A 78 -2.01 13.28 -6.74
N ASP A 79 -2.10 12.75 -7.96
CA ASP A 79 -3.36 12.24 -8.51
C ASP A 79 -3.78 10.97 -7.78
N ILE A 80 -2.83 10.09 -7.48
CA ILE A 80 -3.07 8.89 -6.67
C ILE A 80 -3.51 9.27 -5.25
N LYS A 81 -2.92 10.32 -4.66
CA LYS A 81 -3.34 10.86 -3.36
C LYS A 81 -4.80 11.27 -3.36
N ASN A 82 -5.24 12.04 -4.35
CA ASN A 82 -6.63 12.48 -4.43
C ASN A 82 -7.60 11.29 -4.50
N LEU A 83 -7.28 10.29 -5.34
CA LEU A 83 -8.09 9.06 -5.44
C LEU A 83 -8.11 8.26 -4.13
N TYR A 84 -6.97 8.16 -3.45
CA TYR A 84 -6.86 7.49 -2.17
C TYR A 84 -7.68 8.20 -1.08
N ASP A 85 -7.55 9.52 -0.98
CA ASP A 85 -8.25 10.34 0.02
C ASP A 85 -9.78 10.25 -0.20
N ASP A 86 -10.25 10.39 -1.45
CA ASP A 86 -11.67 10.24 -1.80
C ASP A 86 -12.20 8.85 -1.45
N TYR A 87 -11.41 7.81 -1.73
CA TYR A 87 -11.79 6.44 -1.41
C TYR A 87 -11.88 6.22 0.11
N MET A 88 -10.89 6.66 0.88
CA MET A 88 -10.88 6.51 2.34
C MET A 88 -11.99 7.33 3.01
N ALA A 89 -12.28 8.54 2.49
CA ALA A 89 -13.39 9.36 2.96
C ALA A 89 -14.76 8.68 2.76
N ARG A 90 -14.88 7.78 1.77
CA ARG A 90 -16.07 6.94 1.57
C ARG A 90 -16.10 5.73 2.50
N ILE A 91 -15.00 4.97 2.61
CA ILE A 91 -14.99 3.67 3.29
C ILE A 91 -14.96 3.79 4.81
N LEU A 92 -14.16 4.70 5.37
CA LEU A 92 -14.00 4.78 6.82
C LEU A 92 -15.33 5.03 7.55
N PRO A 93 -16.22 5.95 7.09
CA PRO A 93 -17.53 6.11 7.68
C PRO A 93 -18.43 4.87 7.56
N GLU A 94 -18.40 4.18 6.41
CA GLU A 94 -19.16 2.94 6.20
C GLU A 94 -18.70 1.83 7.16
N ALA A 95 -17.40 1.75 7.42
CA ALA A 95 -16.84 0.84 8.42
C ALA A 95 -17.01 1.33 9.86
N THR A 96 -17.60 2.51 10.11
CA THR A 96 -17.69 3.14 11.44
C THR A 96 -16.33 3.33 12.13
N LEU A 97 -15.29 3.60 11.32
CA LEU A 97 -13.92 3.87 11.76
C LEU A 97 -13.55 5.33 11.53
N THR A 98 -12.57 5.81 12.28
CA THR A 98 -12.03 7.17 12.15
C THR A 98 -10.52 7.13 12.02
N ALA A 99 -9.97 7.88 11.07
CA ALA A 99 -8.52 8.04 10.95
C ALA A 99 -8.05 9.37 11.57
N ASP A 100 -6.86 9.36 12.15
CA ASP A 100 -6.18 10.58 12.59
C ASP A 100 -5.44 11.22 11.41
N ASN A 101 -6.05 12.26 10.83
CA ASN A 101 -5.48 12.98 9.69
C ASN A 101 -4.23 13.80 10.07
N ASP A 102 -3.98 14.02 11.35
CA ASP A 102 -2.80 14.73 11.85
C ASP A 102 -1.65 13.76 12.23
N ALA A 103 -1.86 12.45 12.05
CA ALA A 103 -0.85 11.44 12.36
C ALA A 103 0.44 11.67 11.54
N PRO A 104 1.63 11.60 12.18
CA PRO A 104 2.88 11.84 11.48
C PRO A 104 3.17 10.71 10.49
N ILE A 105 3.39 11.07 9.22
CA ILE A 105 3.72 10.10 8.18
C ILE A 105 5.04 9.40 8.49
N ARG A 106 5.02 8.07 8.49
CA ARG A 106 6.21 7.21 8.51
C ARG A 106 6.64 6.97 7.07
N LYS A 107 7.88 7.34 6.76
CA LYS A 107 8.49 7.19 5.42
C LYS A 107 9.95 6.77 5.54
N GLY A 108 10.53 6.30 4.44
CA GLY A 108 11.92 5.88 4.34
C GLY A 108 12.09 4.58 3.55
N GLY A 109 11.02 3.81 3.33
CA GLY A 109 11.06 2.53 2.64
C GLY A 109 11.65 2.63 1.24
N LYS A 110 11.28 3.67 0.47
CA LYS A 110 11.82 3.93 -0.87
C LYS A 110 13.32 4.24 -0.87
N ALA A 111 13.85 4.73 0.24
CA ALA A 111 15.28 5.06 0.44
C ALA A 111 16.06 3.94 1.15
N GLY A 112 15.45 2.76 1.34
CA GLY A 112 16.08 1.63 2.04
C GLY A 112 16.13 1.78 3.57
N LEU A 113 15.45 2.77 4.14
CA LEU A 113 15.32 2.99 5.58
C LEU A 113 14.06 2.28 6.08
N HIS A 114 14.18 0.96 6.30
CA HIS A 114 13.06 0.12 6.72
C HIS A 114 12.89 0.06 8.24
N SER A 115 11.70 -0.38 8.67
CA SER A 115 11.49 -0.81 10.06
C SER A 115 12.32 -2.07 10.36
N GLU A 116 12.44 -2.41 11.66
CA GLU A 116 13.11 -3.63 12.11
C GLU A 116 12.52 -4.91 11.48
N GLU A 117 11.24 -4.89 11.11
CA GLU A 117 10.54 -6.05 10.54
C GLU A 117 11.19 -6.56 9.25
N MET A 118 11.72 -5.67 8.40
CA MET A 118 12.43 -6.09 7.19
C MET A 118 13.67 -6.92 7.53
N GLY A 119 14.34 -6.59 8.64
CA GLY A 119 15.48 -7.36 9.15
C GLY A 119 15.10 -8.78 9.62
N ARG A 120 13.83 -9.01 9.97
CA ARG A 120 13.29 -10.33 10.36
C ARG A 120 12.82 -11.13 9.15
N ILE A 121 12.16 -10.47 8.19
CA ILE A 121 11.58 -11.12 7.00
C ILE A 121 12.66 -11.59 6.02
N LEU A 122 13.68 -10.76 5.73
CA LEU A 122 14.66 -11.09 4.69
C LEU A 122 15.49 -12.34 4.97
N PRO A 123 15.97 -12.61 6.20
CA PRO A 123 16.66 -13.86 6.51
C PRO A 123 15.82 -15.11 6.20
N GLU A 124 14.52 -15.09 6.53
CA GLU A 124 13.61 -16.20 6.25
C GLU A 124 13.39 -16.36 4.76
N LEU A 125 13.01 -15.27 4.07
CA LEU A 125 12.74 -15.27 2.63
C LEU A 125 13.96 -15.73 1.81
N GLN A 126 15.16 -15.34 2.24
CA GLN A 126 16.38 -15.54 1.45
C GLN A 126 17.19 -16.76 1.91
N PHE A 127 16.73 -17.52 2.90
CA PHE A 127 17.52 -18.61 3.49
C PHE A 127 18.04 -19.58 2.43
N LEU A 128 17.15 -20.18 1.63
CA LEU A 128 17.52 -21.18 0.62
C LEU A 128 18.51 -20.63 -0.42
N GLN A 129 18.24 -19.42 -0.92
CA GLN A 129 19.09 -18.77 -1.92
C GLN A 129 20.48 -18.40 -1.36
N ARG A 130 20.56 -18.04 -0.07
CA ARG A 130 21.84 -17.72 0.58
C ARG A 130 22.64 -18.96 0.94
N ALA A 131 21.98 -20.04 1.36
CA ALA A 131 22.61 -21.31 1.72
C ALA A 131 23.11 -22.10 0.49
N TYR A 132 22.35 -22.07 -0.61
CA TYR A 132 22.62 -22.85 -1.83
C TYR A 132 22.81 -21.93 -3.05
N ARG A 133 23.83 -21.07 -3.00
CA ARG A 133 24.08 -20.09 -4.07
C ARG A 133 24.37 -20.77 -5.40
N GLY A 134 23.73 -20.28 -6.47
CA GLY A 134 23.93 -20.78 -7.84
C GLY A 134 23.13 -22.04 -8.17
N ALA A 135 22.32 -22.56 -7.25
CA ALA A 135 21.37 -23.63 -7.55
C ALA A 135 20.23 -23.12 -8.46
N ALA A 136 19.67 -24.04 -9.26
CA ALA A 136 18.52 -23.76 -10.12
C ALA A 136 17.24 -24.37 -9.49
N TRP A 137 16.15 -23.61 -9.55
CA TRP A 137 14.83 -23.94 -9.01
C TRP A 137 13.74 -23.53 -9.99
#